data_AF-A0A9X4NUD2-F1
#
_entry.id   AF-A0A9X4NUD2-F1
#
_cell.length_a   1.000
_cell.length_b   1.000
_cell.length_c   1.000
_cell.angle_alpha   90.00
_cell.angle_beta   90.00
_cell.angle_gamma   90.00
#
_symmetry.space_group_name_H-M   'P 1'
#
loop_
_entity.id
_entity.type
_entity.pdbx_description
1 polymer ?
#
loop_
_entity_poly.entity_id
_entity_poly.type
_entity_poly.pdbx_seq_one_letter_code
_entity_poly.pdbx_strand_id
1 'polypeptide(L)'
;MNSIHRRLNPFVLMLDPEAVITAMESSMNLRSLRQRVCRPLDKPLIPKTHGIDRIAVRDYDAVIDAEEFMDSGIDNYVEAQPALQAVH
;
A
#
# COMPACT_ATOMS: atom_id res chain seq x y z
N MET A 1 19.19 4.26 -22.76
CA MET A 1 17.74 4.17 -23.04
C MET A 1 17.14 2.98 -22.29
N ASN A 2 16.72 3.13 -21.02
CA ASN A 2 16.04 2.07 -20.24
C ASN A 2 15.15 2.61 -19.08
N SER A 3 14.82 3.91 -19.10
CA SER A 3 14.15 4.59 -17.98
C SER A 3 12.68 4.16 -17.79
N ILE A 4 12.02 3.68 -18.85
CA ILE A 4 10.59 3.33 -18.83
C ILE A 4 10.36 1.99 -18.13
N HIS A 5 11.19 0.97 -18.38
CA HIS A 5 11.08 -0.35 -17.72
C HIS A 5 11.30 -0.28 -16.20
N ARG A 6 12.16 0.63 -15.74
CA ARG A 6 12.40 0.91 -14.31
C ARG A 6 11.19 1.54 -13.60
N ARG A 7 10.25 2.15 -14.35
CA ARG A 7 9.00 2.73 -13.82
C ARG A 7 7.84 1.74 -13.80
N LEU A 8 7.87 0.71 -14.64
CA LEU A 8 6.78 -0.25 -14.81
C LEU A 8 6.92 -1.48 -13.91
N ASN A 9 8.13 -1.83 -13.49
CA ASN A 9 8.37 -2.95 -12.59
C ASN A 9 9.34 -2.54 -11.47
N PRO A 10 8.88 -2.48 -10.21
CA PRO A 10 9.67 -1.99 -9.07
C PRO A 10 10.84 -2.92 -8.72
N PHE A 11 10.83 -4.16 -9.19
CA PHE A 11 11.83 -5.17 -8.83
C PHE A 11 12.93 -5.35 -9.89
N VAL A 12 12.85 -4.67 -11.03
CA VAL A 12 13.86 -4.76 -12.10
C VAL A 12 15.27 -4.44 -11.58
N LEU A 13 15.38 -3.61 -10.54
CA LEU A 13 16.65 -3.26 -9.92
C LEU A 13 17.27 -4.36 -9.06
N MET A 14 16.50 -5.38 -8.71
CA MET A 14 17.00 -6.51 -7.94
C MET A 14 17.70 -7.55 -8.81
N LEU A 15 17.58 -7.46 -10.14
CA LEU A 15 18.24 -8.39 -11.07
C LEU A 15 19.77 -8.18 -11.14
N ASP A 16 20.23 -6.96 -10.86
CA ASP A 16 21.65 -6.60 -10.82
C ASP A 16 21.89 -5.54 -9.73
N PRO A 17 22.09 -5.98 -8.48
CA PRO A 17 22.27 -5.07 -7.35
C PRO A 17 23.59 -4.30 -7.42
N GLU A 18 24.64 -4.88 -7.98
CA GLU A 18 25.97 -4.26 -8.05
C GLU A 18 25.97 -3.03 -8.98
N ALA A 19 25.27 -3.12 -10.11
CA ALA A 19 25.07 -1.96 -10.99
C ALA A 19 24.28 -0.83 -10.31
N VAL A 20 23.35 -1.16 -9.42
CA VAL A 20 22.59 -0.17 -8.66
C VAL A 20 23.48 0.56 -7.65
N ILE A 21 24.31 -0.19 -6.91
CA ILE A 21 25.26 0.38 -5.94
C ILE A 21 26.25 1.30 -6.65
N THR A 22 26.85 0.85 -7.75
CA THR A 22 27.79 1.67 -8.54
C THR A 22 27.14 2.97 -9.06
N ALA A 23 25.89 2.88 -9.53
CA ALA A 23 25.13 4.05 -9.95
C ALA A 23 24.78 5.00 -8.78
N MET A 24 24.54 4.45 -7.59
CA MET A 24 24.33 5.25 -6.38
C MET A 24 25.60 5.99 -5.97
N GLU A 25 26.75 5.31 -5.95
CA GLU A 25 28.03 5.90 -5.58
C GLU A 25 28.44 7.05 -6.49
N SER A 26 28.20 6.92 -7.80
CA SER A 26 28.53 7.95 -8.81
C SER A 26 27.53 9.13 -8.86
N SER A 27 26.40 9.06 -8.16
CA SER A 27 25.34 10.07 -8.24
C SER A 27 25.67 11.34 -7.47
N MET A 28 25.95 12.44 -8.17
CA MET A 28 26.15 13.76 -7.58
C MET A 28 24.91 14.27 -6.82
N ASN A 29 23.72 13.99 -7.34
CA ASN A 29 22.46 14.40 -6.72
C ASN A 29 22.28 13.73 -5.35
N LEU A 30 22.51 12.41 -5.26
CA LEU A 30 22.43 11.68 -3.99
C LEU A 30 23.52 12.16 -3.00
N ARG A 31 24.73 12.44 -3.48
CA ARG A 31 25.81 13.01 -2.64
C ARG A 31 25.47 14.39 -2.08
N SER A 32 24.74 15.22 -2.83
CA SER A 32 24.28 16.54 -2.40
C SER A 32 23.03 16.51 -1.51
N LEU A 33 22.38 15.34 -1.42
CA LEU A 33 21.11 15.21 -0.71
C LEU A 33 21.34 15.36 0.79
N ARG A 34 20.92 16.50 1.34
CA ARG A 34 20.94 16.72 2.79
C ARG A 34 19.94 15.77 3.45
N GLN A 35 20.42 14.96 4.39
CA GLN A 35 19.58 14.13 5.23
C GLN A 35 18.54 15.02 5.94
N ARG A 36 17.28 14.88 5.54
CA ARG A 36 16.16 15.42 6.30
C ARG A 36 15.59 14.26 7.10
N VAL A 37 15.58 14.39 8.42
CA VAL A 37 14.82 13.47 9.25
C VAL A 37 13.35 13.80 9.03
N CYS A 38 12.75 13.14 8.04
CA CYS A 38 11.30 13.15 7.89
C CYS A 38 10.74 12.40 9.11
N ARG A 39 9.94 13.12 9.90
CA ARG A 39 9.21 12.60 11.05
C ARG A 39 7.72 12.49 10.66
N PRO A 40 7.36 11.64 9.67
CA PRO A 40 6.03 11.62 9.08
C PRO A 40 4.92 11.25 10.09
N LEU A 41 5.29 10.65 11.23
CA LEU A 41 4.36 10.16 12.24
C LEU A 41 4.62 10.71 13.66
N ASP A 42 5.65 11.56 13.87
CA ASP A 42 5.97 12.03 15.23
C ASP A 42 4.92 12.99 15.80
N LYS A 43 4.04 13.49 14.93
CA LYS A 43 2.81 14.17 15.33
C LYS A 43 1.71 13.57 14.47
N PRO A 44 0.94 12.57 14.95
CA PRO A 44 -0.28 12.20 14.24
C PRO A 44 -1.11 13.48 14.08
N LEU A 45 -1.18 13.98 12.84
CA LEU A 45 -2.00 15.13 12.46
C LEU A 45 -3.48 14.82 12.55
N ILE A 46 -3.86 13.58 12.87
CA ILE A 46 -5.22 13.18 13.19
C ILE A 46 -5.57 13.90 14.49
N PRO A 47 -6.45 14.92 14.47
CA PRO A 47 -6.96 15.50 15.69
C PRO A 47 -7.56 14.36 16.50
N LYS A 48 -7.17 14.22 17.77
CA LYS A 48 -7.89 13.31 18.66
C LYS A 48 -9.32 13.82 18.70
N THR A 49 -10.23 13.14 18.02
CA THR A 49 -11.61 13.57 17.90
C THR A 49 -12.26 13.43 19.27
N HIS A 50 -12.23 14.51 20.04
CA HIS A 50 -12.79 14.54 21.38
C HIS A 50 -14.32 14.53 21.26
N GLY A 51 -14.94 13.39 21.60
CA GLY A 51 -16.37 13.27 21.86
C GLY A 51 -17.21 12.85 20.67
N ILE A 52 -17.49 13.77 19.75
CA ILE A 52 -18.59 13.62 18.77
C ILE A 52 -18.25 12.60 17.67
N ASP A 53 -17.05 12.66 17.06
CA ASP A 53 -16.69 11.67 16.02
C ASP A 53 -16.49 10.27 16.60
N ARG A 54 -16.16 10.12 17.89
CA ARG A 54 -16.01 8.79 18.50
C ARG A 54 -17.35 8.08 18.65
N ILE A 55 -18.42 8.84 18.91
CA ILE A 55 -19.79 8.31 18.95
C ILE A 55 -20.22 7.94 17.53
N ALA A 56 -20.03 8.84 16.55
CA ALA A 56 -20.36 8.58 15.16
C ALA A 56 -19.59 7.37 14.58
N VAL A 57 -18.27 7.26 14.83
CA VAL A 57 -17.44 6.11 14.42
C VAL A 57 -17.99 4.81 15.01
N ARG A 58 -18.35 4.79 16.30
CA ARG A 58 -18.92 3.59 16.93
C ARG A 58 -20.26 3.18 16.32
N ASP A 59 -21.09 4.16 15.96
CA ASP A 59 -22.40 3.88 15.36
C ASP A 59 -22.23 3.31 13.94
N TYR A 60 -21.23 3.75 13.17
CA TYR A 60 -20.89 3.14 11.89
C TYR A 60 -20.37 1.71 12.04
N ASP A 61 -19.46 1.46 12.98
CA ASP A 61 -18.94 0.11 13.25
C ASP A 61 -20.09 -0.84 13.63
N ALA A 62 -21.03 -0.39 14.47
CA ALA A 62 -22.18 -1.18 14.89
C ALA A 62 -23.16 -1.51 13.74
N VAL A 63 -23.30 -0.62 12.74
CA VAL A 63 -24.10 -0.89 11.54
C VAL A 63 -23.42 -1.96 10.69
N ILE A 64 -22.09 -1.90 10.50
CA ILE A 64 -21.33 -2.89 9.74
C ILE A 64 -21.41 -4.27 10.42
N ASP A 65 -21.24 -4.32 11.75
CA ASP A 65 -21.35 -5.58 12.51
C ASP A 65 -22.77 -6.18 12.45
N ALA A 66 -23.79 -5.34 12.27
CA ALA A 66 -25.19 -5.76 12.12
C ALA A 66 -25.58 -6.10 10.68
N GLU A 67 -24.81 -5.64 9.68
CA GLU A 67 -25.03 -6.01 8.28
C GLU A 67 -24.56 -7.45 8.03
N GLU A 68 -25.53 -8.36 7.92
CA GLU A 68 -25.34 -9.79 7.56
C GLU A 68 -24.83 -10.00 6.11
N PHE A 69 -24.45 -8.92 5.40
CA PHE A 69 -24.12 -8.91 3.97
C PHE A 69 -22.88 -9.75 3.60
N MET A 70 -22.05 -10.13 4.57
CA MET A 70 -20.78 -10.83 4.36
C MET A 70 -20.87 -12.28 3.86
N ASP A 71 -22.05 -12.91 3.86
CA ASP A 71 -22.20 -14.25 3.28
C ASP A 71 -22.32 -14.24 1.73
N SER A 72 -22.70 -13.12 1.12
CA SER A 72 -22.85 -13.01 -0.35
C SER A 72 -21.55 -12.69 -1.11
N GLY A 73 -20.49 -12.29 -0.40
CA GLY A 73 -19.18 -11.98 -0.99
C GLY A 73 -18.43 -13.23 -1.45
N ILE A 74 -18.68 -14.37 -0.80
CA ILE A 74 -18.10 -15.67 -1.14
C ILE A 74 -18.61 -16.15 -2.50
N ASP A 75 -19.92 -16.06 -2.75
CA ASP A 75 -20.52 -16.50 -4.01
C ASP A 75 -20.01 -15.69 -5.22
N ASN A 76 -19.81 -14.37 -5.04
CA ASN A 76 -19.26 -13.50 -6.10
C ASN A 76 -17.79 -13.80 -6.42
N TYR A 77 -16.98 -14.15 -5.42
CA TYR A 77 -15.58 -14.57 -5.64
C TYR A 77 -15.50 -15.95 -6.31
N VAL A 78 -16.42 -16.86 -5.99
CA VAL A 78 -16.53 -18.19 -6.61
C VAL A 78 -16.97 -18.10 -8.08
N GLU A 79 -17.93 -17.22 -8.39
CA GLU A 79 -18.40 -17.00 -9.77
C GLU A 79 -17.35 -16.29 -10.65
N ALA A 80 -16.59 -15.35 -10.08
CA ALA A 80 -15.55 -14.60 -10.80
C ALA A 80 -14.26 -15.40 -11.08
N GLN A 81 -14.13 -16.63 -10.55
CA GLN A 81 -12.99 -17.52 -10.79
C GLN A 81 -13.38 -18.76 -11.61
N PRO A 82 -13.52 -18.64 -12.95
CA PRO A 82 -13.80 -19.79 -13.83
C PRO A 82 -12.70 -20.88 -13.80
N ALA A 83 -11.52 -20.57 -13.26
CA ALA A 83 -10.39 -21.51 -13.18
C ALA A 83 -10.52 -22.58 -12.08
N LEU A 84 -11.40 -22.42 -11.08
CA LEU A 84 -11.58 -23.41 -10.01
C LEU A 84 -12.61 -24.49 -10.33
N GLN A 85 -13.47 -24.29 -11.34
CA GLN A 85 -14.43 -25.31 -11.80
C GLN A 85 -13.78 -26.41 -12.67
N ALA A 86 -12.52 -26.24 -13.08
CA ALA A 86 -11.83 -27.14 -14.01
C ALA A 86 -10.95 -28.22 -13.34
N VAL A 87 -11.10 -28.44 -12.02
CA VAL A 87 -10.43 -29.54 -11.32
C VAL A 87 -11.50 -30.50 -10.80
N HIS A 88 -11.93 -31.39 -11.69
CA HIS A 88 -12.62 -32.63 -11.35
C HIS A 88 -11.63 -33.80 -11.48
#